data_AF-A0A0H2SIX0-F1
#
_entry.id   AF-A0A0H2SIX0-F1
#
_cell.length_a   1.000
_cell.length_b   1.000
_cell.length_c   1.000
_cell.angle_alpha   90.00
_cell.angle_beta   90.00
_cell.angle_gamma   90.00
#
_symmetry.space_group_name_H-M   'P 1'
#
loop_
_entity.id
_entity.type
_entity.pdbx_description
1 polymer ?
#
loop_
_entity_poly.entity_id
_entity_poly.type
_entity_poly.pdbx_seq_one_letter_code
_entity_poly.pdbx_strand_id
1 'polypeptide(L)' 'MSELKKLLERKKFLEGEKEAIKKYMGHDEHDENLEKEWEAINNELKEIELKLEELKAKEN' A
#
# COMPACT_ATOMS: atom_id res chain seq x y z
N MET A 1 10.99 -17.16 -5.08
CA MET A 1 10.71 -15.72 -5.27
C MET A 1 11.42 -14.97 -4.15
N SER A 2 12.35 -14.07 -4.49
CA SER A 2 13.04 -13.22 -3.51
C SER A 2 12.02 -12.40 -2.71
N GLU A 3 12.27 -12.21 -1.42
CA GLU A 3 11.42 -11.42 -0.51
C GLU A 3 11.20 -10.00 -1.04
N LEU A 4 12.24 -9.40 -1.64
CA LEU A 4 12.17 -8.13 -2.36
C LEU A 4 11.11 -8.14 -3.46
N LYS A 5 11.05 -9.21 -4.26
CA LYS A 5 10.10 -9.32 -5.38
C LYS A 5 8.66 -9.44 -4.86
N LYS A 6 8.44 -10.17 -3.76
CA LYS A 6 7.13 -10.29 -3.11
C LYS A 6 6.65 -8.93 -2.56
N LEU A 7 7.53 -8.18 -1.91
CA LEU A 7 7.22 -6.85 -1.39
C LEU A 7 6.88 -5.87 -2.52
N LEU A 8 7.62 -5.91 -3.62
CA LEU A 8 7.33 -5.06 -4.80
C LEU A 8 6.01 -5.41 -5.47
N GLU A 9 5.69 -6.71 -5.63
CA GLU A 9 4.40 -7.13 -6.16
C GLU A 9 3.24 -6.72 -5.24
N ARG A 10 3.41 -6.86 -3.92
CA ARG A 10 2.41 -6.44 -2.95
C ARG A 10 2.21 -4.93 -2.96
N LYS A 11 3.29 -4.14 -3.03
CA LYS A 11 3.23 -2.68 -3.17
C LYS A 11 2.40 -2.29 -4.39
N LYS A 12 2.70 -2.87 -5.55
CA LYS A 12 1.99 -2.57 -6.81
C LYS A 12 0.50 -2.91 -6.73
N PHE A 13 0.16 -4.02 -6.08
CA PHE A 13 -1.23 -4.40 -5.83
C PHE A 13 -1.96 -3.35 -4.98
N LEU A 14 -1.37 -2.96 -3.86
CA LEU A 14 -1.94 -1.98 -2.93
C LEU A 14 -2.06 -0.58 -3.55
N GLU A 15 -1.13 -0.17 -4.41
CA GLU A 15 -1.25 1.08 -5.17
C GLU A 15 -2.46 1.06 -6.10
N GLY A 16 -2.74 -0.09 -6.74
CA GLY A 16 -3.92 -0.27 -7.57
C GLY A 16 -5.23 -0.21 -6.77
N GLU A 17 -5.28 -0.88 -5.60
CA GLU A 17 -6.42 -0.84 -4.68
C GLU A 17 -6.68 0.59 -4.19
N LYS A 18 -5.62 1.32 -3.83
CA LYS A 18 -5.69 2.72 -3.43
C LYS A 18 -6.25 3.59 -4.55
N GLU A 19 -5.80 3.42 -5.80
CA GLU A 19 -6.38 4.16 -6.93
C GLU A 19 -7.86 3.84 -7.17
N ALA A 20 -8.28 2.59 -6.94
CA ALA A 20 -9.68 2.21 -7.02
C ALA A 20 -10.50 2.90 -5.93
N ILE A 21 -10.10 2.82 -4.66
CA ILE A 21 -10.78 3.48 -3.54
C ILE A 21 -10.83 5.00 -3.74
N LYS A 22 -9.77 5.61 -4.27
CA LYS A 22 -9.75 7.06 -4.59
C LYS A 22 -10.88 7.46 -5.54
N LYS A 23 -11.20 6.62 -6.52
CA LYS A 23 -12.28 6.87 -7.49
C LYS A 23 -13.65 6.79 -6.84
N TYR A 24 -13.82 5.91 -5.84
CA TYR A 24 -15.07 5.75 -5.10
C TYR A 24 -15.26 6.82 -4.01
N MET A 25 -14.22 7.16 -3.24
CA MET A 25 -14.30 8.21 -2.21
C MET A 25 -14.63 9.60 -2.77
N GLY A 26 -14.25 9.89 -4.03
CA GLY A 26 -14.63 11.15 -4.68
C GLY A 26 -16.10 11.21 -5.12
N HIS A 27 -16.82 10.09 -5.07
CA HIS A 27 -18.24 9.98 -5.40
C HIS A 27 -19.12 9.89 -4.13
N ASP A 28 -18.66 9.15 -3.13
CA ASP A 28 -19.32 8.93 -1.85
C ASP A 28 -18.45 9.50 -0.71
N GLU A 29 -18.60 10.80 -0.44
CA GLU A 29 -17.70 11.62 0.39
C GLU A 29 -17.65 11.22 1.90
N HIS A 30 -18.44 10.23 2.33
CA HIS A 30 -18.60 9.87 3.77
C HIS A 30 -18.76 8.36 4.04
N ASP A 31 -18.21 7.48 3.21
CA ASP A 31 -18.17 6.06 3.55
C ASP A 31 -17.02 5.77 4.55
N GLU A 32 -17.36 5.67 5.84
CA GLU A 32 -16.41 5.32 6.91
C GLU A 32 -15.66 4.01 6.64
N ASN A 33 -16.23 3.09 5.86
CA ASN A 33 -15.59 1.85 5.50
C ASN A 33 -14.51 2.08 4.43
N LEU A 34 -14.78 2.93 3.42
CA LEU A 34 -13.77 3.33 2.44
C LEU A 34 -12.62 4.10 3.09
N GLU A 35 -12.90 4.94 4.10
CA GLU A 35 -11.86 5.65 4.84
C GLU A 35 -10.95 4.68 5.63
N LYS A 36 -11.55 3.66 6.28
CA LYS A 36 -10.79 2.61 6.98
C LYS A 36 -9.94 1.77 6.02
N GLU A 37 -10.49 1.37 4.88
CA GLU A 37 -9.75 0.61 3.86
C GLU A 37 -8.60 1.46 3.29
N TRP A 38 -8.85 2.74 3.03
CA TRP A 38 -7.82 3.68 2.60
C TRP A 38 -6.69 3.82 3.61
N GLU A 39 -7.01 4.00 4.90
CA GLU A 39 -6.02 4.08 5.96
C GLU A 39 -5.22 2.78 6.09
N ALA A 40 -5.89 1.62 6.04
CA ALA A 40 -5.25 0.31 6.11
C ALA A 40 -4.24 0.11 4.97
N ILE A 41 -4.62 0.44 3.74
CA ILE A 41 -3.73 0.35 2.56
C ILE A 41 -2.53 1.29 2.70
N ASN A 42 -2.73 2.50 3.19
CA ASN A 42 -1.63 3.43 3.42
C ASN A 42 -0.65 2.94 4.48
N ASN A 43 -1.16 2.38 5.57
CA ASN A 43 -0.32 1.81 6.62
C ASN A 43 0.48 0.61 6.09
N GLU A 44 -0.15 -0.30 5.34
CA GLU A 44 0.55 -1.44 4.74
C GLU A 44 1.61 -1.00 3.73
N LEU A 45 1.32 -0.01 2.88
CA LEU A 45 2.30 0.56 1.95
C LEU A 45 3.52 1.14 2.70
N LYS A 46 3.29 1.85 3.80
CA LYS A 46 4.37 2.42 4.63
C LYS A 46 5.23 1.33 5.26
N GLU A 47 4.64 0.26 5.77
CA GLU A 47 5.39 -0.89 6.29
C GLU A 47 6.22 -1.59 5.21
N ILE A 48 5.68 -1.73 3.99
CA ILE A 48 6.40 -2.30 2.86
C ILE A 48 7.60 -1.41 2.49
N GLU A 49 7.42 -0.09 2.45
CA GLU A 49 8.53 0.84 2.17
C GLU A 49 9.63 0.74 3.22
N LEU A 50 9.29 0.71 4.51
CA LEU A 50 10.26 0.51 5.59
C LEU A 50 11.05 -0.80 5.42
N LYS A 51 10.37 -1.92 5.15
CA LYS A 51 11.02 -3.21 4.90
C LYS A 51 11.93 -3.17 3.68
N LEU A 52 11.53 -2.46 2.62
CA LEU A 52 12.35 -2.29 1.42
C LEU A 52 13.59 -1.44 1.71
N GLU A 53 13.49 -0.40 2.52
CA GLU A 53 14.62 0.40 2.97
C GLU A 53 15.58 -0.40 3.84
N GLU A 54 15.07 -1.19 4.81
CA GLU A 54 15.89 -2.07 5.64
C GLU A 54 16.65 -3.11 4.81
N LEU A 55 16.01 -3.69 3.79
CA LEU A 55 16.66 -4.62 2.88
C LEU A 55 17.78 -3.94 2.08
N LYS A 56 17.53 -2.75 1.54
CA LYS A 56 18.56 -1.96 0.84
C LYS A 56 19.72 -1.57 1.75
N ALA A 57 19.43 -1.22 3.01
CA ALA A 57 20.45 -0.83 3.99
C ALA A 57 21.32 -2.02 4.43
N LYS A 58 20.80 -3.25 4.38
CA LYS A 58 21.56 -4.48 4.68
C LYS A 58 22.43 -4.96 3.52
N GLU A 59 22.14 -4.52 2.29
CA GLU A 59 22.97 -4.82 1.11
C GLU A 59 24.14 -3.82 0.90
N ASN A 60 24.24 -2.79 1.75
CA ASN A 60 25.25 -1.73 1.70
C ASN A 60 26.24 -1.84 2.87
#